data_AF-A0A381ZZG3-F1
#
_entry.id   AF-A0A381ZZG3-F1
#
_cell.length_a   1.000
_cell.length_b   1.000
_cell.length_c   1.000
_cell.angle_alpha   90.00
_cell.angle_beta   90.00
_cell.angle_gamma   90.00
#
_symmetry.space_group_name_H-M   'P 1'
#
loop_
_entity.id
_entity.type
_entity.pdbx_description
1 polymer ?
#
loop_
_entity_poly.entity_id
_entity_poly.type
_entity_poly.pdbx_seq_one_letter_code
_entity_poly.pdbx_strand_id
1 'polypeptide(L)'
;MFAVVTQLNRYAMSASYIEQKILASWIATNTITELSISPEWAPLGTSELSLEFANRLWQWRAEVTETEIENLRRVDVYVSLSEEPQQIIHRVSGLLEPPVPADYPPTYWIKNLGGLTE
;
A
#
# COMPACT_ATOMS: atom_id res chain seq x y z
N MET A 1 -21.54 12.53 -38.31
CA MET A 1 -20.24 12.60 -37.57
C MET A 1 -20.37 12.61 -36.04
N PHE A 2 -21.58 12.64 -35.45
CA PHE A 2 -21.75 12.54 -33.99
C PHE A 2 -21.21 11.22 -33.39
N ALA A 3 -21.34 10.11 -34.13
CA ALA A 3 -20.91 8.78 -33.66
C ALA A 3 -19.39 8.67 -33.42
N VAL A 4 -18.56 9.37 -34.20
CA VAL A 4 -17.10 9.33 -34.03
C VAL A 4 -16.67 10.12 -32.80
N VAL A 5 -17.27 11.31 -32.59
CA VAL A 5 -16.97 12.17 -31.43
C VAL A 5 -17.38 11.50 -30.13
N THR A 6 -18.56 10.87 -30.08
CA THR A 6 -19.01 10.15 -28.88
C THR A 6 -18.13 8.93 -28.59
N GLN A 7 -17.68 8.22 -29.63
CA GLN A 7 -16.80 7.08 -29.47
C GLN A 7 -15.42 7.49 -28.94
N LEU A 8 -14.82 8.56 -29.47
CA LEU A 8 -13.56 9.12 -28.96
C LEU A 8 -13.67 9.56 -27.50
N ASN A 9 -14.79 10.20 -27.13
CA ASN A 9 -15.03 10.63 -25.75
C ASN A 9 -15.09 9.41 -24.79
N ARG A 10 -15.74 8.32 -25.18
CA ARG A 10 -15.79 7.08 -24.38
C ARG A 10 -14.40 6.46 -24.18
N TYR A 11 -13.54 6.49 -25.19
CA TYR A 11 -12.16 6.01 -25.05
C TYR A 11 -11.36 6.88 -24.08
N ALA A 12 -11.45 8.21 -24.19
CA ALA A 12 -10.75 9.14 -23.28
C ALA A 12 -11.20 8.96 -21.82
N MET A 13 -12.51 8.85 -21.58
CA MET A 13 -13.05 8.59 -20.23
C MET A 13 -12.58 7.23 -19.68
N SER A 14 -12.55 6.19 -20.53
CA SER A 14 -12.10 4.85 -20.12
C SER A 14 -10.61 4.85 -19.78
N ALA A 15 -9.78 5.55 -20.55
CA ALA A 15 -8.34 5.68 -20.29
C ALA A 15 -8.08 6.40 -18.97
N SER A 16 -8.77 7.52 -18.72
CA SER A 16 -8.64 8.28 -17.47
C SER A 16 -9.03 7.45 -16.24
N TYR A 17 -10.11 6.67 -16.34
CA TYR A 17 -10.54 5.77 -15.28
C TYR A 17 -9.51 4.68 -14.96
N ILE A 18 -8.91 4.07 -16.00
CA ILE A 18 -7.87 3.05 -15.83
C ILE A 18 -6.62 3.66 -15.19
N GLU A 19 -6.17 4.81 -15.69
CA GLU A 19 -5.05 5.57 -15.13
C GLU A 19 -5.28 5.85 -13.64
N GLN A 20 -6.45 6.37 -13.28
CA GLN A 20 -6.81 6.67 -11.90
C GLN A 20 -6.76 5.42 -11.00
N LYS A 21 -7.21 4.26 -11.50
CA LYS A 21 -7.10 2.99 -10.77
C LYS A 21 -5.65 2.54 -10.58
N ILE A 22 -4.81 2.69 -11.59
CA ILE A 22 -3.39 2.33 -11.51
C ILE A 22 -2.68 3.20 -10.48
N LEU A 23 -2.90 4.52 -10.52
CA LEU A 23 -2.33 5.45 -9.55
C LEU A 23 -2.79 5.13 -8.13
N ALA A 24 -4.09 4.87 -7.93
CA ALA A 24 -4.63 4.46 -6.64
C ALA A 24 -4.04 3.13 -6.15
N SER A 25 -3.77 2.19 -7.06
CA SER A 25 -3.15 0.90 -6.75
C SER A 25 -1.69 1.05 -6.32
N TRP A 26 -0.92 1.95 -6.95
CA TRP A 26 0.44 2.27 -6.52
C TRP A 26 0.46 2.93 -5.15
N ILE A 27 -0.44 3.88 -4.90
CA ILE A 27 -0.58 4.50 -3.57
C ILE A 27 -0.88 3.42 -2.52
N ALA A 28 -1.88 2.56 -2.76
CA ALA A 28 -2.24 1.50 -1.82
C ALA A 28 -1.08 0.53 -1.55
N THR A 29 -0.37 0.11 -2.59
CA THR A 29 0.77 -0.81 -2.47
C THR A 29 1.92 -0.18 -1.70
N ASN A 30 2.21 1.09 -1.96
CA ASN A 30 3.24 1.83 -1.22
C ASN A 30 2.88 1.94 0.26
N THR A 31 1.63 2.31 0.59
CA THR A 31 1.17 2.39 1.98
C THR A 31 1.27 1.05 2.71
N ILE A 32 0.87 -0.06 2.09
CA ILE A 32 1.02 -1.39 2.70
C ILE A 32 2.50 -1.73 2.93
N THR A 33 3.36 -1.37 1.97
CA THR A 33 4.80 -1.60 2.08
C THR A 33 5.42 -0.78 3.20
N GLU A 34 5.04 0.50 3.33
CA GLU A 34 5.50 1.35 4.44
C GLU A 34 5.10 0.78 5.80
N LEU A 35 3.88 0.26 5.92
CA LEU A 35 3.39 -0.38 7.14
C LEU A 35 4.12 -1.70 7.43
N SER A 36 4.56 -2.45 6.41
CA SER A 36 5.23 -3.74 6.60
C SER A 36 6.72 -3.62 6.94
N ILE A 37 7.38 -2.54 6.50
CA ILE A 37 8.80 -2.30 6.80
C ILE A 37 9.02 -1.40 8.01
N SER A 38 7.96 -0.85 8.59
CA SER A 38 8.02 0.01 9.76
C SER A 38 8.69 -0.72 10.94
N PRO A 39 9.62 -0.09 11.68
CA PRO A 39 10.23 -0.66 12.86
C PRO A 39 9.24 -0.77 14.04
N GLU A 40 8.13 -0.03 13.98
CA GLU A 40 7.03 -0.10 14.93
C GLU A 40 5.89 -0.93 14.33
N TRP A 41 5.33 -1.84 15.11
CA TRP A 41 4.22 -2.67 14.67
C TRP A 41 2.95 -1.83 14.48
N ALA A 42 2.38 -1.84 13.28
CA ALA A 42 1.28 -0.96 12.87
C ALA A 42 0.12 -0.96 13.88
N PRO A 43 -0.20 0.16 14.56
CA PRO A 43 -1.17 0.20 15.64
C PRO A 43 -2.57 -0.21 15.16
N LEU A 44 -3.37 -0.80 16.06
CA LEU A 44 -4.77 -1.12 15.76
C LEU A 44 -5.58 0.16 15.58
N GLY A 45 -6.56 0.11 14.68
CA GLY A 45 -7.47 1.23 14.42
C GLY A 45 -7.34 1.78 13.01
N THR A 46 -7.65 3.07 12.85
CA THR A 46 -7.72 3.73 11.55
C THR A 46 -6.70 4.85 11.46
N SER A 47 -5.91 4.84 10.40
CA SER A 47 -4.97 5.91 10.03
C SER A 47 -5.41 6.52 8.71
N GLU A 48 -5.34 7.85 8.62
CA GLU A 48 -5.69 8.59 7.41
C GLU A 48 -4.63 9.63 7.10
N LEU A 49 -4.31 9.78 5.81
CA LEU A 49 -3.38 10.81 5.36
C LEU A 49 -3.74 11.27 3.94
N SER A 50 -3.52 12.57 3.69
CA SER A 50 -3.59 13.15 2.36
C SER A 50 -2.19 13.29 1.76
N LEU A 51 -2.05 12.98 0.47
CA LEU A 51 -0.79 13.12 -0.26
C LEU A 51 -1.02 13.61 -1.69
N GLU A 52 -0.04 14.30 -2.24
CA GLU A 52 -0.03 14.70 -3.64
C GLU A 52 0.72 13.65 -4.48
N PHE A 53 0.06 13.14 -5.52
CA PHE A 53 0.66 12.16 -6.43
C PHE A 53 0.10 12.32 -7.84
N ALA A 54 0.99 12.33 -8.84
CA ALA A 54 0.66 12.60 -10.23
C ALA A 54 -0.18 13.88 -10.42
N ASN A 55 0.21 14.95 -9.71
CA ASN A 55 -0.42 16.27 -9.77
C ASN A 55 -1.91 16.28 -9.37
N ARG A 56 -2.30 15.36 -8.48
CA ARG A 56 -3.64 15.24 -7.88
C ARG A 56 -3.50 15.01 -6.37
N LEU A 57 -4.49 15.47 -5.60
CA LEU A 57 -4.54 15.26 -4.17
C LEU A 57 -5.35 13.99 -3.84
N TRP A 58 -4.70 13.04 -3.19
CA TRP A 58 -5.24 11.74 -2.82
C TRP A 58 -5.39 11.65 -1.31
N GLN A 59 -6.38 10.87 -0.86
CA GLN A 59 -6.53 10.50 0.53
C GLN A 59 -6.55 8.98 0.61
N TRP A 60 -5.70 8.44 1.48
CA TRP A 60 -5.76 7.04 1.85
C TRP A 60 -6.19 6.88 3.30
N ARG A 61 -6.87 5.77 3.56
CA ARG A 61 -7.29 5.30 4.88
C ARG A 61 -6.79 3.87 5.04
N ALA A 62 -6.02 3.60 6.08
CA ALA A 62 -5.63 2.25 6.47
C ALA A 62 -6.38 1.86 7.73
N GLU A 63 -7.08 0.73 7.68
CA GLU A 63 -7.76 0.13 8.81
C GLU A 63 -7.01 -1.14 9.22
N VAL A 64 -6.45 -1.13 10.42
CA VAL A 64 -5.68 -2.25 10.98
C VAL A 64 -6.54 -2.96 12.02
N THR A 65 -6.84 -4.21 11.74
CA THR A 65 -7.65 -5.09 12.61
C THR A 65 -6.82 -6.25 13.13
N GLU A 66 -7.08 -6.64 14.37
CA GLU A 66 -6.53 -7.85 14.96
C GLU A 66 -7.06 -9.09 14.22
N THR A 67 -6.25 -10.14 14.15
CA THR A 67 -6.67 -11.44 13.63
C THR A 67 -6.61 -12.47 14.76
N GLU A 68 -7.13 -13.68 14.53
CA GLU A 68 -7.05 -14.77 15.50
C GLU A 68 -5.60 -15.23 15.78
N ILE A 69 -4.65 -14.85 14.91
CA ILE A 69 -3.24 -15.14 15.06
C ILE A 69 -2.57 -13.93 15.72
N GLU A 70 -2.04 -14.13 16.93
CA GLU A 70 -1.45 -13.08 17.78
C GLU A 70 -0.40 -12.22 17.04
N ASN A 71 0.43 -12.85 16.21
CA ASN A 71 1.51 -12.18 15.47
C ASN A 71 1.10 -11.75 14.05
N LEU A 72 -0.20 -11.55 13.81
CA LEU A 72 -0.69 -11.19 12.49
C LEU A 72 -1.80 -10.15 12.59
N ARG A 73 -1.59 -9.00 11.94
CA ARG A 73 -2.62 -7.97 11.78
C ARG A 73 -3.10 -7.95 10.35
N ARG A 74 -4.38 -7.73 10.14
CA ARG A 74 -4.92 -7.47 8.80
C ARG A 74 -5.00 -5.97 8.60
N VAL A 75 -4.51 -5.49 7.46
CA VAL A 75 -4.65 -4.10 7.04
C VAL A 75 -5.53 -4.03 5.81
N ASP A 76 -6.52 -3.14 5.83
CA ASP A 76 -7.30 -2.76 4.66
C ASP A 76 -6.98 -1.30 4.31
N VAL A 77 -6.35 -1.08 3.16
CA VAL A 77 -6.04 0.25 2.64
C VAL A 77 -7.05 0.63 1.59
N TYR A 78 -7.70 1.77 1.79
CA TYR A 78 -8.66 2.39 0.88
C TYR A 78 -8.05 3.66 0.32
N VAL A 79 -8.15 3.85 -0.99
CA VAL A 79 -7.62 5.03 -1.68
C VAL A 79 -8.73 5.74 -2.44
N SER A 80 -8.79 7.05 -2.27
CA SER A 80 -9.80 7.95 -2.83
C SER A 80 -9.15 9.26 -3.27
N LEU A 81 -9.85 10.05 -4.08
CA LEU A 81 -9.46 11.45 -4.30
C LEU A 81 -9.84 12.26 -3.07
N SER A 82 -9.03 13.25 -2.70
CA SER A 82 -9.30 14.09 -1.53
C SER A 82 -10.57 14.95 -1.68
N GLU A 83 -10.98 15.23 -2.92
CA GLU A 83 -12.23 15.94 -3.23
C GLU A 83 -13.47 15.09 -2.92
N GLU A 84 -13.36 13.76 -3.04
CA GLU A 84 -14.45 12.80 -2.88
C GLU A 84 -14.01 11.59 -2.03
N PRO A 85 -13.74 11.78 -0.73
CA PRO A 85 -13.16 10.75 0.12
C PRO A 85 -14.09 9.55 0.36
N GLN A 86 -15.38 9.72 0.09
CA GLN A 86 -16.39 8.65 0.17
C GLN A 86 -16.34 7.73 -1.05
N GLN A 87 -15.79 8.18 -2.18
CA GLN A 87 -15.65 7.39 -3.39
C GLN A 87 -14.33 6.63 -3.38
N ILE A 88 -14.39 5.39 -2.90
CA ILE A 88 -13.22 4.49 -2.91
C ILE A 88 -12.93 4.05 -4.35
N ILE A 89 -11.77 4.46 -4.86
CA ILE A 89 -11.29 4.12 -6.20
C ILE A 89 -10.64 2.74 -6.20
N HIS A 90 -9.90 2.44 -5.13
CA HIS A 90 -9.18 1.19 -4.97
C HIS A 90 -9.10 0.79 -3.50
N ARG A 91 -9.13 -0.53 -3.27
CA ARG A 91 -8.93 -1.14 -1.95
C ARG A 91 -7.95 -2.30 -2.11
N VAL A 92 -6.98 -2.38 -1.21
CA VAL A 92 -6.08 -3.54 -1.07
C VAL A 92 -6.08 -4.00 0.36
N SER A 93 -6.11 -5.31 0.55
CA SER A 93 -5.97 -5.95 1.86
C SER A 93 -4.60 -6.62 1.95
N GLY A 94 -3.95 -6.47 3.10
CA GLY A 94 -2.66 -7.09 3.40
C GLY A 94 -2.65 -7.73 4.78
N LEU A 95 -1.63 -8.53 5.03
CA LEU A 95 -1.31 -9.08 6.34
C LEU A 95 0.02 -8.48 6.78
N LEU A 96 0.09 -8.01 8.02
CA LEU A 96 1.24 -7.37 8.63
C LEU A 96 1.76 -8.24 9.77
N GLU A 97 3.02 -8.60 9.66
CA GLU A 97 3.79 -9.29 10.69
C GLU A 97 4.40 -8.27 11.66
N PRO A 98 4.73 -8.66 12.90
CA PRO A 98 5.55 -7.82 13.77
C PRO A 98 6.93 -7.58 13.14
N PRO A 99 7.52 -6.40 13.37
CA PRO A 99 8.86 -6.10 12.90
C PRO A 99 9.87 -7.08 13.50
N VAL A 100 10.93 -7.36 12.75
CA VAL A 100 12.02 -8.21 13.24
C VAL A 100 12.58 -7.61 14.53
N PRO A 101 12.67 -8.37 15.64
CA PRO A 101 13.26 -7.88 16.88
C PRO A 101 14.67 -7.35 16.64
N ALA A 102 15.03 -6.26 17.32
CA ALA A 102 16.36 -5.63 17.17
C ALA A 102 17.53 -6.57 17.48
N ASP A 103 17.30 -7.58 18.32
CA ASP A 103 18.30 -8.59 18.72
C ASP A 103 18.40 -9.78 17.75
N TYR A 104 17.66 -9.76 16.64
CA TYR A 104 17.75 -10.82 15.64
C TYR A 104 19.10 -10.70 14.90
N PRO A 105 19.99 -11.72 14.95
CA PRO A 105 21.28 -11.64 14.31
C PRO A 105 21.09 -11.47 12.80
N PRO A 106 21.85 -10.59 12.13
CA PRO A 106 21.77 -10.45 10.68
C PRO A 106 22.01 -11.83 10.06
N THR A 107 21.22 -12.20 9.04
CA THR A 107 21.44 -13.43 8.27
C THR A 107 22.67 -13.26 7.39
N TYR A 108 23.85 -13.18 8.00
CA TYR A 108 25.09 -13.44 7.31
C TYR A 108 25.09 -14.94 6.98
N TRP A 109 25.25 -15.29 5.71
CA TRP A 109 25.71 -16.62 5.35
C TRP A 109 26.95 -16.87 6.17
N ILE A 110 26.95 -17.90 7.03
CA ILE A 110 28.07 -18.25 7.88
C ILE A 110 29.26 -18.52 6.94
N LYS A 111 30.08 -17.50 6.70
CA LYS A 111 31.41 -17.69 6.13
C LYS A 111 32.18 -18.34 7.25
N ASN A 112 32.34 -19.66 7.17
CA ASN A 112 33.19 -20.44 8.05
C ASN A 112 34.54 -19.73 8.19
N LEU A 113 34.70 -18.96 9.27
CA LEU A 113 35.98 -18.40 9.73
C LEU A 113 36.64 -19.42 10.67
N GLY A 114 36.59 -20.69 10.28
CA GLY A 114 37.13 -21.82 11.05
C GLY A 114 38.13 -22.63 10.22
N GLY A 115 39.10 -21.96 9.60
CA GLY A 115 40.07 -22.66 8.77
C GLY A 115 41.32 -21.89 8.37
N LEU A 116 41.76 -20.90 9.14
CA LEU A 116 43.09 -20.29 8.99
C LEU A 116 43.74 -20.05 10.36
N THR A 117 43.93 -21.14 11.10
CA THR A 117 45.00 -21.25 12.10
C THR A 117 45.56 -22.65 12.02
N GLU A 118 46.55 -22.84 11.14
CA GLU A 118 47.85 -23.50 11.38
C GLU A 118 48.67 -23.54 10.08
#